data_AF-G0IY05-F1
#
_entry.id   AF-G0IY05-F1
#
_cell.length_a   1.000
_cell.length_b   1.000
_cell.length_c   1.000
_cell.angle_alpha   90.00
_cell.angle_beta   90.00
_cell.angle_gamma   90.00
#
_symmetry.space_group_name_H-M   'P 1'
#
loop_
_entity.id
_entity.type
_entity.pdbx_description
1 polymer ?
#
loop_
_entity_poly.entity_id
_entity_poly.type
_entity_poly.pdbx_seq_one_letter_code
_entity_poly.pdbx_strand_id
1 'polypeptide(L)'
;MTRAEIRAEIKAKNAKISELIHDIDNLQKQSYLLSDEEQWFTEEIEKHPKAPYQRKPNYLDGKLVGRINWNEKIKDEDTGDEITIHRSNILRINGEWI
;
A
#
# COMPACT_ATOMS: atom_id res chain seq x y z
N MET A 1 -47.02 -18.82 12.75
CA MET A 1 -45.84 -18.91 11.88
C MET A 1 -45.83 -20.26 11.19
N THR A 2 -45.97 -20.29 9.86
CA THR A 2 -46.08 -21.53 9.09
C THR A 2 -44.72 -22.04 8.62
N ARG A 3 -44.63 -23.32 8.26
CA ARG A 3 -43.39 -23.91 7.71
C ARG A 3 -42.94 -23.21 6.41
N ALA A 4 -43.87 -22.61 5.67
CA ALA A 4 -43.59 -21.81 4.49
C ALA A 4 -42.95 -20.46 4.85
N GLU A 5 -43.48 -19.77 5.86
CA GLU A 5 -42.91 -18.51 6.37
C GLU A 5 -41.48 -18.71 6.89
N ILE A 6 -41.22 -19.78 7.64
CA ILE A 6 -39.87 -20.09 8.14
C ILE A 6 -38.88 -20.31 6.98
N ARG A 7 -39.30 -21.02 5.92
CA ARG A 7 -38.46 -21.23 4.73
C ARG A 7 -38.20 -19.93 3.97
N ALA A 8 -39.19 -19.06 3.87
CA ALA A 8 -39.04 -17.75 3.24
C ALA A 8 -38.05 -16.88 4.04
N GLU A 9 -38.14 -16.89 5.37
CA GLU A 9 -37.23 -16.15 6.24
C GLU A 9 -35.79 -16.67 6.14
N ILE A 10 -35.58 -17.99 6.15
CA ILE A 10 -34.26 -18.59 5.94
C ILE A 10 -33.68 -18.16 4.58
N LYS A 11 -34.49 -18.20 3.52
CA LYS A 11 -34.05 -17.78 2.18
C LYS A 11 -33.65 -16.30 2.16
N ALA A 12 -34.43 -15.43 2.78
CA ALA A 12 -34.13 -14.00 2.87
C ALA A 12 -32.84 -13.74 3.68
N LYS A 13 -32.66 -14.44 4.80
CA LYS A 13 -31.42 -14.35 5.60
C LYS A 13 -30.20 -14.84 4.82
N ASN A 14 -30.32 -15.94 4.09
CA ASN A 14 -29.24 -16.45 3.25
C ASN A 14 -28.86 -15.50 2.11
N ALA A 15 -29.86 -14.85 1.48
CA ALA A 15 -29.61 -13.81 0.48
C ALA A 15 -28.82 -12.63 1.09
N LYS A 16 -29.26 -12.15 2.26
CA LYS A 16 -28.56 -11.09 2.99
C LYS A 16 -27.13 -11.48 3.39
N ILE A 17 -26.91 -12.72 3.82
CA ILE A 17 -25.56 -13.23 4.12
C ILE A 17 -24.69 -13.19 2.87
N SER A 18 -25.22 -13.60 1.72
CA SER A 18 -24.49 -13.57 0.45
C SER A 18 -24.12 -12.14 0.02
N GLU A 19 -25.02 -11.18 0.20
CA GLU A 19 -24.75 -9.76 -0.06
C GLU A 19 -23.65 -9.23 0.86
N LEU A 20 -23.75 -9.50 2.17
CA LEU A 20 -22.74 -9.08 3.14
C LEU A 20 -21.35 -9.68 2.87
N ILE A 21 -21.29 -10.94 2.44
CA ILE A 21 -20.02 -11.57 2.04
C ILE A 21 -19.41 -10.84 0.83
N HIS A 22 -20.24 -10.46 -0.14
CA HIS A 22 -19.78 -9.71 -1.30
C HIS A 22 -19.26 -8.32 -0.92
N ASP A 23 -19.95 -7.63 0.00
CA ASP A 23 -19.52 -6.33 0.50
C ASP A 23 -18.18 -6.42 1.26
N ILE A 24 -18.00 -7.47 2.07
CA ILE A 24 -16.72 -7.73 2.76
C ILE A 24 -15.58 -7.91 1.74
N ASP A 25 -15.79 -8.71 0.69
CA ASP A 25 -14.79 -8.92 -0.36
C ASP A 25 -14.44 -7.61 -1.08
N ASN A 26 -15.44 -6.78 -1.38
CA ASN A 26 -15.21 -5.47 -1.98
C ASN A 26 -14.43 -4.52 -1.05
N LEU A 27 -14.76 -4.48 0.24
CA LEU A 27 -14.05 -3.68 1.23
C LEU A 27 -12.59 -4.15 1.42
N GLN A 28 -12.35 -5.46 1.38
CA GLN A 28 -11.00 -6.02 1.43
C GLN A 28 -10.19 -5.59 0.20
N LYS A 29 -10.77 -5.65 -1.00
CA LYS A 29 -10.13 -5.16 -2.22
C LYS A 29 -9.78 -3.68 -2.13
N GLN A 30 -10.70 -2.86 -1.63
CA GLN A 30 -10.43 -1.43 -1.39
C GLN A 30 -9.30 -1.23 -0.37
N SER A 31 -9.25 -2.04 0.69
CA SER A 31 -8.17 -1.97 1.68
C SER A 31 -6.80 -2.27 1.09
N TYR A 32 -6.69 -3.20 0.14
CA TYR A 32 -5.41 -3.46 -0.54
C TYR A 32 -4.98 -2.26 -1.41
N LEU A 33 -5.93 -1.64 -2.12
CA LEU A 33 -5.64 -0.46 -2.94
C LEU A 33 -5.23 0.75 -2.08
N LEU A 34 -5.90 0.97 -0.95
CA LEU A 34 -5.53 2.02 0.01
C LEU A 34 -4.14 1.77 0.61
N SER A 35 -3.79 0.51 0.88
CA SER A 35 -2.44 0.16 1.32
C SER A 35 -1.40 0.58 0.31
N ASP A 36 -1.64 0.37 -0.99
CA ASP A 36 -0.71 0.79 -2.06
C ASP A 36 -0.64 2.32 -2.20
N GLU A 37 -1.73 3.05 -1.93
CA GLU A 37 -1.74 4.52 -1.90
C GLU A 37 -0.98 5.09 -0.70
N GLU A 38 -1.07 4.46 0.47
CA GLU A 38 -0.40 4.91 1.69
C GLU A 38 1.05 4.46 1.77
N GLN A 39 1.37 3.25 1.27
CA GLN A 39 2.70 2.68 1.30
C GLN A 39 2.92 1.71 0.13
N TRP A 40 3.96 1.95 -0.67
CA TRP A 40 4.27 1.08 -1.81
C TRP A 40 5.76 0.81 -1.96
N PHE A 41 6.08 -0.33 -2.58
CA PHE A 41 7.45 -0.72 -2.89
C PHE A 41 7.80 -0.38 -4.34
N THR A 42 9.00 0.16 -4.55
CA THR A 42 9.56 0.43 -5.88
C THR A 42 10.95 -0.19 -5.98
N GLU A 43 11.26 -0.82 -7.11
CA GLU A 43 12.60 -1.34 -7.40
C GLU A 43 13.10 -0.79 -8.73
N GLU A 44 14.17 -0.02 -8.69
CA GLU A 44 14.71 0.67 -9.86
C GLU A 44 16.24 0.56 -9.93
N ILE A 45 16.81 0.73 -11.12
CA ILE A 45 18.26 0.77 -11.30
C ILE A 45 18.74 2.20 -11.06
N GLU A 46 19.30 2.45 -9.87
CA GLU A 46 19.92 3.72 -9.50
C GLU A 46 21.39 3.74 -9.91
N LYS A 47 21.83 4.86 -10.48
CA LYS A 47 23.23 5.08 -10.87
C LYS A 47 24.02 5.66 -9.69
N HIS A 48 24.89 4.86 -9.08
CA HIS A 48 25.73 5.30 -7.96
C HIS A 48 27.19 5.47 -8.37
N PRO A 49 27.92 6.45 -7.80
CA PRO A 49 29.36 6.56 -8.01
C PRO A 49 30.07 5.35 -7.41
N LYS A 50 31.05 4.80 -8.13
CA LYS A 50 31.88 3.67 -7.67
C LYS A 50 32.67 3.94 -6.39
N ALA A 51 32.89 5.21 -6.03
CA ALA A 51 33.60 5.63 -4.82
C ALA A 51 32.96 6.89 -4.21
N PRO A 52 33.02 7.07 -2.87
CA PRO A 52 32.34 8.16 -2.15
C PRO A 52 32.76 9.59 -2.56
N TYR A 53 33.89 9.75 -3.26
CA TYR A 53 34.40 11.06 -3.69
C TYR A 53 34.53 11.23 -5.21
N GLN A 54 34.00 10.30 -6.01
CA GLN A 54 34.09 10.39 -7.48
C GLN A 54 32.97 11.24 -8.06
N ARG A 55 33.34 12.43 -8.56
CA ARG A 55 32.43 13.41 -9.19
C ARG A 55 32.25 13.25 -10.71
N LYS A 56 33.01 12.35 -11.37
CA LYS A 56 32.99 12.23 -12.85
C LYS A 56 31.91 11.24 -13.34
N PRO A 57 31.12 11.58 -14.37
CA PRO A 57 29.97 10.77 -14.85
C PRO A 57 30.30 9.36 -15.38
N ASN A 58 31.54 9.12 -15.82
CA ASN A 58 31.91 7.89 -16.57
C ASN A 58 32.10 6.64 -15.69
N TYR A 59 31.83 6.72 -14.39
CA TYR A 59 32.05 5.64 -13.42
C TYR A 59 30.83 5.40 -12.53
N LEU A 60 29.63 5.62 -13.06
CA LEU A 60 28.40 5.24 -12.38
C LEU A 60 28.16 3.74 -12.56
N ASP A 61 28.03 3.02 -11.44
CA ASP A 61 27.61 1.63 -11.42
C ASP A 61 26.10 1.56 -11.22
N GLY A 62 25.42 0.70 -11.97
CA GLY A 62 23.99 0.50 -11.82
C GLY A 62 23.75 -0.45 -10.66
N LYS A 63 23.06 0.02 -9.61
CA LYS A 63 22.60 -0.85 -8.52
C LYS A 63 21.09 -0.95 -8.58
N LEU A 64 20.58 -2.16 -8.39
CA LEU A 64 19.15 -2.38 -8.21
C LEU A 64 18.79 -1.97 -6.78
N VAL A 65 17.99 -0.92 -6.62
CA VAL A 65 17.64 -0.38 -5.30
C VAL A 65 16.14 -0.55 -5.08
N GLY A 66 15.79 -1.29 -4.03
CA GLY A 66 14.44 -1.44 -3.53
C GLY A 66 14.15 -0.42 -2.44
N ARG A 67 13.10 0.39 -2.62
CA ARG A 67 12.63 1.39 -1.66
C ARG A 67 11.22 1.09 -1.21
N ILE A 68 10.95 1.35 0.06
CA ILE A 68 9.59 1.50 0.58
C ILE A 68 9.28 2.98 0.64
N ASN A 69 8.16 3.37 0.05
CA ASN A 69 7.64 4.72 0.04
C ASN A 69 6.40 4.77 0.91
N TRP A 70 6.16 5.85 1.64
CA TRP A 70 4.92 6.02 2.38
C TRP A 70 4.53 7.50 2.52
N ASN A 71 3.23 7.72 2.72
CA ASN A 71 2.66 9.02 2.99
C ASN A 71 2.55 9.24 4.49
N GLU A 72 3.36 10.16 5.03
CA GLU A 72 3.24 10.58 6.42
C GLU A 72 2.31 11.78 6.51
N LYS A 73 1.18 11.62 7.20
CA LYS A 73 0.20 12.68 7.43
C LYS A 73 0.51 13.35 8.77
N ILE A 74 0.80 14.65 8.72
CA ILE A 74 1.05 15.48 9.90
C ILE A 74 -0.06 16.50 9.99
N LYS A 75 -0.72 16.54 11.14
CA LYS A 75 -1.74 17.56 11.42
C LYS A 75 -1.05 18.80 11.99
N ASP A 76 -1.29 19.94 11.38
CA ASP A 76 -0.89 21.22 11.95
C ASP A 76 -1.79 21.54 13.16
N GLU A 77 -1.18 21.78 14.32
CA GLU A 77 -1.90 22.08 15.56
C GLU A 77 -2.53 23.48 15.55
N ASP A 78 -1.98 24.41 14.76
CA ASP A 78 -2.44 25.80 14.71
C ASP A 78 -3.59 26.01 13.72
N THR A 79 -3.50 25.42 12.52
CA THR A 79 -4.53 25.56 11.47
C THR A 79 -5.53 24.40 11.44
N GLY A 80 -5.14 23.23 11.95
CA GLY A 80 -5.92 22.00 11.87
C GLY A 80 -5.85 21.30 10.50
N ASP A 81 -5.13 21.86 9.54
CA ASP A 81 -4.94 21.31 8.20
C ASP A 81 -3.99 20.10 8.22
N GLU A 82 -4.20 19.17 7.28
CA GLU A 82 -3.38 17.97 7.15
C GLU A 82 -2.33 18.15 6.04
N ILE A 83 -1.05 18.05 6.42
CA ILE A 83 0.08 18.11 5.50
C ILE A 83 0.54 16.68 5.24
N THR A 84 0.53 16.27 3.97
CA THR A 84 1.07 14.96 3.56
C THR A 84 2.52 15.10 3.10
N ILE A 85 3.43 14.36 3.73
CA ILE A 85 4.84 14.28 3.37
C ILE A 85 5.12 12.91 2.76
N HIS A 86 5.60 12.90 1.51
CA HIS A 86 6.05 11.68 0.86
C HIS A 86 7.45 11.32 1.35
N ARG A 87 7.58 10.16 2.01
CA ARG A 87 8.86 9.63 2.50
C ARG A 87 9.24 8.37 1.75
N SER A 88 10.55 8.07 1.76
CA SER A 88 11.07 6.82 1.25
C SER A 88 12.25 6.34 2.09
N ASN A 89 12.43 5.02 2.17
CA ASN A 89 13.59 4.40 2.77
C ASN A 89 14.10 3.24 1.89
N ILE A 90 15.41 3.07 1.84
CA ILE A 90 16.04 1.96 1.12
C ILE A 90 15.96 0.72 1.99
N LEU A 91 15.44 -0.37 1.44
CA LEU A 91 15.38 -1.67 2.11
C LEU A 91 16.27 -2.71 1.48
N ARG A 92 16.59 -2.56 0.19
CA ARG A 92 17.28 -3.58 -0.58
C ARG A 92 18.25 -2.96 -1.59
N ILE A 93 19.45 -3.52 -1.70
CA ILE A 93 20.41 -3.16 -2.75
C ILE A 93 20.95 -4.44 -3.39
N ASN A 94 20.87 -4.54 -4.72
CA ASN A 94 21.34 -5.67 -5.52
C ASN A 94 20.83 -7.04 -5.04
N GLY A 95 19.61 -7.08 -4.52
CA GLY A 95 19.01 -8.31 -4.04
C GLY A 95 19.19 -8.60 -2.55
N GLU A 96 20.04 -7.83 -1.84
CA GLU A 96 20.33 -8.01 -0.42
C GLU A 96 19.53 -7.02 0.45
N TRP A 97 18.91 -7.52 1.52
CA TRP A 97 18.20 -6.70 2.51
C TRP A 97 19.20 -6.04 3.47
N ILE A 98 18.96 -4.75 3.79
CA ILE A 98 19.82 -3.92 4.65
C ILE A 98 19.24 -3.83 6.05
#